data_AF-A0A655RLI6-F1
#
_entry.id   AF-A0A655RLI6-F1
#
_cell.length_a   1.000
_cell.length_b   1.000
_cell.length_c   1.000
_cell.angle_alpha   90.00
_cell.angle_beta   90.00
_cell.angle_gamma   90.00
#
_symmetry.space_group_name_H-M   'P 1'
#
loop_
_entity.id
_entity.type
_entity.pdbx_description
1 polymer ?
#
loop_
_entity_poly.entity_id
_entity_poly.type
_entity_poly.pdbx_seq_one_letter_code
_entity_poly.pdbx_strand_id
1 'polypeptide(L)' 'MTEAPLKAQVRPIEKATLEQLDSHTLQMEVTYVDGSHKVLRGEKGQDEVTFYLDGELFTVVSQQELNAYIEASQI' A
#
# COMPACT_ATOMS: atom_id res chain seq x y z
N MET A 1 10.33 -0.78 24.79
CA MET A 1 9.53 -1.88 24.20
C MET A 1 8.20 -1.27 23.80
N THR A 2 7.95 -1.09 22.50
CA THR A 2 6.64 -0.65 22.01
C THR A 2 6.02 -1.84 21.31
N GLU A 3 5.22 -2.61 22.05
CA GLU A 3 4.31 -3.58 21.45
C GLU A 3 3.27 -2.77 20.66
N ALA A 4 3.41 -2.76 19.34
CA ALA A 4 2.43 -2.16 18.46
C ALA A 4 1.12 -2.97 18.57
N PRO A 5 -0.05 -2.33 18.72
CA PRO A 5 -1.32 -3.02 18.86
C PRO A 5 -1.81 -3.42 17.47
N LEU A 6 -1.14 -4.38 16.84
CA LEU A 6 -1.60 -4.98 15.61
C LEU A 6 -1.45 -6.50 15.72
N LYS A 7 -2.32 -7.12 16.54
CA LYS A 7 -2.96 -8.36 16.08
C LYS A 7 -3.91 -8.00 14.92
N ALA A 8 -3.38 -7.40 13.87
CA ALA A 8 -4.06 -7.35 12.60
C ALA A 8 -4.23 -8.83 12.24
N GLN A 9 -5.47 -9.27 12.07
CA GLN A 9 -5.74 -10.55 11.45
C GLN A 9 -5.14 -10.44 10.05
N VAL A 10 -3.88 -10.85 9.89
CA VAL A 10 -3.20 -10.88 8.60
C VAL A 10 -3.92 -11.98 7.83
N ARG A 11 -4.96 -11.59 7.09
CA ARG A 11 -5.67 -12.52 6.23
C ARG A 11 -4.68 -13.03 5.20
N PRO A 12 -4.54 -14.35 5.04
CA PRO A 12 -3.60 -14.89 4.08
C PRO A 12 -3.97 -14.37 2.69
N ILE A 13 -2.99 -13.74 2.05
CA ILE A 13 -3.08 -13.29 0.67
C ILE A 13 -2.96 -14.53 -0.21
N GLU A 14 -3.93 -14.74 -1.10
CA GLU A 14 -3.88 -15.78 -2.12
C GLU A 14 -3.07 -15.29 -3.33
N LYS A 15 -3.33 -14.07 -3.77
CA LYS A 15 -2.67 -13.47 -4.93
C LYS A 15 -2.54 -11.96 -4.74
N ALA A 16 -1.38 -11.41 -5.10
CA ALA A 16 -1.18 -9.98 -5.27
C ALA A 16 -0.72 -9.72 -6.71
N THR A 17 -1.40 -8.82 -7.41
CA THR A 17 -1.01 -8.38 -8.76
C THR A 17 -0.68 -6.91 -8.71
N LEU A 18 0.49 -6.53 -9.22
CA LEU A 18 0.92 -5.15 -9.33
C LEU A 18 0.83 -4.71 -10.79
N GLU A 19 0.15 -3.60 -11.04
CA GLU A 19 0.00 -3.01 -12.36
C GLU A 19 0.36 -1.52 -12.29
N GLN A 20 1.17 -1.08 -13.26
CA GLN A 20 1.39 0.34 -13.46
C GLN A 20 0.37 0.83 -14.48
N LEU A 21 -0.61 1.63 -14.02
CA LEU A 21 -1.65 2.18 -14.87
C LEU A 21 -1.10 3.30 -15.75
N ASP A 22 -0.21 4.13 -15.18
CA ASP A 22 0.48 5.21 -15.88
C ASP A 22 1.80 5.58 -15.17
N SER A 23 2.48 6.64 -15.64
CA SER A 23 3.77 7.08 -15.09
C SER A 23 3.73 7.56 -13.64
N HIS A 24 2.56 7.86 -13.10
CA HIS A 24 2.34 8.36 -11.74
C HIS A 24 1.39 7.46 -10.93
N THR A 25 0.68 6.53 -11.55
CA THR A 25 -0.32 5.70 -10.89
C THR A 25 0.07 4.23 -10.87
N LEU A 26 0.05 3.64 -9.69
CA LEU A 26 0.38 2.25 -9.43
C LEU A 26 -0.79 1.59 -8.69
N GLN A 27 -1.29 0.48 -9.22
CA GLN A 27 -2.41 -0.26 -8.63
C GLN A 27 -1.93 -1.64 -8.19
N MET A 28 -2.28 -2.01 -6.97
CA MET A 28 -2.09 -3.34 -6.42
C MET A 28 -3.45 -3.96 -6.13
N GLU A 29 -3.71 -5.10 -6.76
CA GLU A 29 -4.89 -5.90 -6.48
C GLU A 29 -4.50 -7.06 -5.57
N VAL A 30 -5.18 -7.16 -4.43
CA VAL A 30 -4.96 -8.20 -3.43
C VAL A 30 -6.21 -9.07 -3.35
N THR A 31 -6.05 -10.34 -3.67
CA THR A 31 -7.04 -11.40 -3.44
C THR A 31 -6.64 -12.17 -2.20
N TYR A 32 -7.56 -12.28 -1.25
CA TYR A 32 -7.38 -13.06 -0.02
C TYR A 32 -7.99 -14.46 -0.20
N VAL A 33 -7.51 -15.42 0.60
CA VAL A 33 -7.99 -16.83 0.57
C VAL A 33 -9.48 -16.97 0.91
N ASP A 34 -10.07 -15.98 1.59
CA ASP A 34 -11.51 -15.95 1.88
C ASP A 34 -12.35 -15.49 0.66
N GLY A 35 -11.71 -15.22 -0.48
CA GLY A 35 -12.33 -14.71 -1.69
C GLY A 35 -12.61 -13.20 -1.67
N SER A 36 -12.23 -12.49 -0.60
CA SER A 36 -12.31 -11.03 -0.59
C SER A 36 -11.22 -10.42 -1.47
N HIS A 37 -11.53 -9.27 -2.07
CA HIS A 37 -10.63 -8.52 -2.93
C HIS A 37 -10.47 -7.10 -2.40
N LYS A 38 -9.26 -6.58 -2.49
CA LYS A 38 -8.92 -5.19 -2.17
C LYS A 38 -8.08 -4.59 -3.28
N VAL A 39 -8.36 -3.33 -3.59
CA VAL A 39 -7.59 -2.54 -4.56
C VAL A 39 -6.88 -1.42 -3.83
N LEU A 40 -5.55 -1.47 -3.77
CA LEU A 40 -4.73 -0.37 -3.26
C LEU A 40 -4.17 0.40 -4.46
N ARG A 41 -4.48 1.69 -4.57
CA ARG A 41 -3.96 2.57 -5.62
C ARG A 41 -3.07 3.64 -5.03
N GLY A 42 -1.82 3.74 -5.50
CA GLY A 42 -0.91 4.83 -5.20
C GLY A 42 -0.84 5.81 -6.37
N GLU A 43 -1.10 7.09 -6.11
CA GLU A 43 -0.96 8.18 -7.06
C GLU A 43 0.20 9.08 -6.63
N LYS A 44 1.22 9.19 -7.46
CA LYS A 44 2.39 10.02 -7.22
C LYS A 44 2.09 11.46 -7.61
N GLY A 45 2.03 12.33 -6.60
CA GLY A 45 2.02 13.78 -6.74
C GLY A 45 3.43 14.35 -6.84
N GLN A 46 3.56 15.67 -6.67
CA GLN A 46 4.86 16.34 -6.72
C GLN A 46 5.72 16.05 -5.49
N ASP A 47 5.16 16.21 -4.29
CA ASP A 47 5.87 16.07 -3.02
C ASP A 47 5.40 14.87 -2.19
N GLU A 48 4.27 14.27 -2.57
CA GLU A 48 3.60 13.20 -1.82
C GLU A 48 3.04 12.11 -2.73
N VAL A 49 2.76 10.96 -2.13
CA VAL A 49 2.04 9.85 -2.75
C VAL A 49 0.73 9.65 -1.99
N THR A 50 -0.38 9.75 -2.72
CA THR A 50 -1.72 9.52 -2.19
C THR A 50 -2.09 8.06 -2.38
N PHE A 51 -2.49 7.39 -1.31
CA PHE A 51 -2.95 6.00 -1.34
C PHE A 51 -4.46 5.93 -1.15
N TYR A 52 -5.11 5.19 -2.03
CA TYR A 52 -6.53 4.88 -1.99
C TYR A 52 -6.75 3.39 -1.75
N LEU A 53 -7.71 3.04 -0.90
CA LEU A 53 -8.17 1.66 -0.69
C LEU A 53 -9.61 1.55 -1.20
N ASP A 54 -9.84 0.68 -2.18
CA ASP A 54 -11.12 0.52 -2.87
C ASP A 54 -11.69 1.86 -3.40
N GLY A 55 -10.81 2.77 -3.80
CA GLY A 55 -11.16 4.10 -4.31
C GLY A 55 -11.38 5.17 -3.23
N GLU A 56 -11.35 4.82 -1.95
CA GLU A 56 -11.43 5.78 -0.84
C GLU A 56 -10.03 6.24 -0.41
N LEU A 57 -9.88 7.52 -0.09
CA LEU A 57 -8.62 8.05 0.44
C LEU A 57 -8.26 7.31 1.74
N PHE A 58 -7.16 6.58 1.71
CA PHE A 58 -6.68 5.81 2.84
C PHE A 58 -5.61 6.59 3.61
N THR A 59 -4.58 7.08 2.91
CA THR A 59 -3.52 7.89 3.51
C THR A 59 -2.76 8.70 2.46
N VAL A 60 -2.00 9.70 2.92
CA VAL A 60 -1.07 10.48 2.12
C VAL A 60 0.29 10.40 2.79
N VAL A 61 1.32 10.07 2.02
CA VAL A 61 2.69 9.90 2.52
C VAL A 61 3.61 10.82 1.75
N SER A 62 4.43 11.60 2.46
CA SER A 62 5.42 12.44 1.78
C SER A 62 6.48 11.58 1.09
N GLN A 63 7.07 12.06 -0.02
CA GLN A 63 8.16 11.33 -0.67
C GLN A 63 9.37 11.16 0.26
N GLN A 64 9.59 12.10 1.18
CA GLN A 64 10.66 12.01 2.16
C GLN A 64 10.45 10.82 3.13
N GLU A 65 9.23 10.65 3.63
CA GLU A 65 8.88 9.50 4.49
C GLU A 65 8.93 8.18 3.73
N LEU A 66 8.45 8.16 2.49
CA LEU A 66 8.51 6.97 1.64
C LEU A 66 9.95 6.52 1.39
N ASN A 67 10.85 7.46 1.08
CA ASN A 67 12.27 7.17 0.88
C ASN A 67 12.91 6.63 2.17
N ALA A 68 12.64 7.26 3.31
CA ALA A 68 13.15 6.81 4.60
C ALA A 68 12.67 5.38 4.94
N TYR A 69 11.41 5.04 4.61
CA TYR A 69 10.88 3.69 4.80
C TYR A 69 11.56 2.66 3.88
N ILE A 70 11.78 3.00 2.61
CA ILE A 70 12.48 2.14 1.65
C ILE A 70 13.90 1.86 2.15
N GLU A 71 14.64 2.89 2.54
CA GLU A 71 16.00 2.76 3.10
C GLU A 71 16.03 1.87 4.35
N ALA A 72 15.07 2.04 5.25
CA ALA A 72 14.95 1.24 6.47
C ALA A 72 14.53 -0.23 6.20
N SER A 73 13.96 -0.53 5.04
CA SER A 73 13.52 -1.87 4.65
C SER A 73 14.57 -2.69 3.86
N GLN A 74 15.69 -2.08 3.46
CA GLN A 74 16.79 -2.75 2.74
C GLN A 74 17.78 -3.50 3.65
N ILE A 75 17.33 -4.06 4.77
CA ILE A 75 18.18 -4.79 5.74
C ILE A 75 18.13 -6.30 5.49
#